data_AF-A0A920HW60-F1
#
_entry.id   AF-A0A920HW60-F1
#
_cell.length_a   1.000
_cell.length_b   1.000
_cell.length_c   1.000
_cell.angle_alpha   90.00
_cell.angle_beta   90.00
_cell.angle_gamma   90.00
#
_symmetry.space_group_name_H-M   'P 1'
#
loop_
_entity.id
_entity.type
_entity.pdbx_description
1 polymer ?
#
loop_
_entity_poly.entity_id
_entity_poly.type
_entity_poly.pdbx_seq_one_letter_code
_entity_poly.pdbx_strand_id
1 'polypeptide(L)' 'MFKDKNELVDSMVNYLKLKSEKTSDPLAKAQSEFMNEKIHVSEIDYYYSNVIARASKTMSECRNSLLKLKKTGTDG' A
#
# COMPACT_ATOMS: atom_id res chain seq x y z
N MET A 1 -38.52 0.51 20.56
CA MET A 1 -37.39 -0.07 21.32
C MET A 1 -37.49 -1.57 21.15
N PHE A 2 -36.41 -2.26 20.78
CA PHE A 2 -36.45 -3.72 20.58
C PHE A 2 -36.85 -4.42 21.88
N LYS A 3 -37.72 -5.43 21.79
CA LYS A 3 -38.30 -6.15 22.93
C LYS A 3 -37.34 -7.16 23.52
N ASP A 4 -36.50 -7.77 22.69
CA ASP A 4 -35.48 -8.71 23.11
C ASP A 4 -34.25 -8.67 22.17
N LYS A 5 -33.21 -9.42 22.55
CA LYS A 5 -31.96 -9.52 21.80
C LYS A 5 -32.18 -10.12 20.40
N ASN A 6 -33.11 -11.05 20.26
CA ASN A 6 -33.33 -11.75 19.00
C ASN A 6 -33.97 -10.80 17.98
N GLU A 7 -34.96 -10.01 18.39
CA GLU A 7 -35.60 -9.00 17.55
C GLU A 7 -34.62 -7.92 17.06
N LEU A 8 -33.67 -7.53 17.92
CA LEU A 8 -32.59 -6.62 17.53
C LEU A 8 -31.69 -7.24 16.46
N VAL A 9 -31.26 -8.50 16.67
CA VAL A 9 -30.39 -9.21 15.74
C VAL A 9 -31.10 -9.43 14.40
N ASP A 10 -32.37 -9.83 14.41
CA ASP A 10 -33.17 -10.04 13.20
C ASP A 10 -33.33 -8.73 12.41
N SER A 11 -33.56 -7.62 13.11
CA SER A 11 -33.64 -6.29 12.50
C SER A 11 -32.32 -5.87 11.85
N MET A 12 -31.19 -6.15 12.51
CA MET A 12 -29.85 -5.88 11.96
C MET A 12 -29.54 -6.74 10.73
N VAL A 13 -29.84 -8.04 10.79
CA VAL A 13 -29.62 -8.97 9.67
C VAL A 13 -30.51 -8.58 8.47
N ASN A 14 -31.76 -8.22 8.73
CA ASN A 14 -32.67 -7.76 7.69
C ASN A 14 -32.19 -6.46 7.02
N TYR A 15 -31.67 -5.51 7.80
CA TYR A 15 -31.08 -4.28 7.26
C TYR A 15 -29.90 -4.58 6.31
N LEU A 16 -29.00 -5.50 6.70
CA LEU A 16 -27.88 -5.90 5.85
C LEU A 16 -28.36 -6.54 4.54
N LYS A 17 -29.38 -7.39 4.62
CA LYS A 17 -29.98 -8.05 3.45
C LYS A 17 -30.64 -7.04 2.50
N LEU A 18 -31.41 -6.09 3.02
CA LEU A 18 -32.05 -5.04 2.22
C LEU A 18 -31.01 -4.11 1.59
N LYS A 19 -29.88 -3.87 2.27
CA LYS A 19 -28.78 -3.07 1.73
C LYS A 19 -28.08 -3.79 0.59
N SER A 20 -27.75 -5.08 0.75
CA SER A 20 -27.09 -5.86 -0.31
C SER A 20 -27.96 -6.09 -1.54
N GLU A 21 -29.28 -6.25 -1.36
CA GLU A 21 -30.25 -6.35 -2.47
C GLU A 21 -30.36 -5.04 -3.28
N LYS A 22 -30.22 -3.88 -2.62
CA LYS A 22 -30.31 -2.56 -3.26
C LYS A 22 -28.99 -2.07 -3.84
N THR A 23 -27.86 -2.57 -3.35
CA THR A 23 -26.55 -2.34 -3.97
C THR A 23 -26.35 -3.35 -5.10
N SER A 24 -27.09 -3.18 -6.20
CA SER A 24 -26.64 -3.69 -7.49
C SER A 24 -25.48 -2.81 -7.97
N ASP A 25 -24.40 -2.77 -7.19
CA ASP A 25 -23.23 -1.98 -7.51
C ASP A 25 -22.65 -2.56 -8.81
N PRO A 26 -22.65 -1.84 -9.93
CA PRO A 26 -22.13 -2.35 -11.20
C PRO A 26 -20.70 -2.86 -11.05
N LEU A 27 -19.96 -2.30 -10.07
CA LEU A 27 -18.60 -2.66 -9.72
C LEU A 27 -18.48 -4.05 -9.05
N ALA A 28 -19.48 -4.49 -8.27
CA ALA A 28 -19.46 -5.82 -7.64
C ALA A 28 -19.70 -6.97 -8.65
N LYS A 29 -20.31 -6.66 -9.80
CA LYS A 29 -20.46 -7.59 -10.94
C LYS A 29 -19.27 -7.58 -11.89
N ALA A 30 -18.40 -6.58 -11.81
CA ALA A 30 -17.12 -6.61 -12.48
C ALA A 30 -16.23 -7.62 -11.73
N GLN A 31 -16.37 -8.90 -12.08
CA GLN A 31 -15.38 -9.92 -11.76
C GLN A 31 -14.11 -9.58 -12.54
N SER A 32 -13.39 -8.55 -12.11
CA SER A 32 -12.03 -8.34 -12.56
C SER A 32 -11.21 -9.43 -11.90
N GLU A 33 -10.80 -10.41 -12.70
CA GLU A 33 -9.81 -11.39 -12.29
C GLU A 33 -8.56 -10.65 -11.79
N PHE A 34 -8.06 -11.02 -10.62
CA PHE A 34 -6.80 -10.48 -10.13
C PHE A 34 -5.68 -10.99 -11.03
N MET A 35 -5.15 -10.10 -11.87
CA MET A 35 -4.06 -10.41 -12.77
C MET A 35 -2.74 -10.18 -12.05
N ASN A 36 -1.92 -11.25 -11.95
CA ASN A 36 -0.59 -11.15 -11.39
C ASN A 36 0.35 -10.49 -12.42
N GLU A 37 0.44 -9.18 -12.39
CA GLU A 37 1.35 -8.40 -13.23
C GLU A 37 2.73 -8.24 -12.57
N LYS A 38 3.79 -8.37 -13.37
CA LYS A 38 5.15 -8.14 -12.90
C LYS A 38 5.43 -6.64 -12.78
N ILE A 39 5.50 -6.15 -11.54
CA ILE A 39 5.90 -4.78 -11.23
C ILE A 39 7.40 -4.61 -11.50
N HIS A 40 7.75 -3.76 -12.45
CA HIS A 40 9.14 -3.37 -12.71
C HIS A 40 9.46 -2.12 -11.88
N VAL A 41 10.31 -2.29 -10.87
CA VAL A 41 10.84 -1.18 -10.07
C VAL A 41 12.20 -0.78 -10.65
N SER A 42 12.32 0.43 -11.15
CA SER A 42 13.62 1.00 -11.53
C SER A 42 14.44 1.30 -10.28
N GLU A 43 15.73 1.00 -10.29
CA GLU A 43 16.64 1.49 -9.27
C GLU A 43 16.73 3.03 -9.36
N ILE A 44 16.19 3.71 -8.36
CA ILE A 44 16.23 5.17 -8.28
C ILE A 44 17.38 5.57 -7.37
N ASP A 45 18.21 6.51 -7.84
CA ASP A 45 19.20 7.18 -7.01
C ASP A 45 18.46 8.13 -6.04
N TYR A 46 18.05 7.59 -4.90
CA TYR A 46 17.35 8.35 -3.85
C TYR A 46 18.08 9.65 -3.51
N TYR A 47 19.41 9.61 -3.46
CA TYR A 47 20.21 10.76 -3.05
C TYR A 47 20.28 11.86 -4.10
N TYR A 48 20.14 11.51 -5.39
CA TYR A 48 20.07 12.45 -6.52
C TYR A 48 18.69 12.47 -7.21
N SER A 49 17.64 12.13 -6.46
CA SER A 49 16.26 12.00 -6.94
C SER A 49 15.66 13.28 -7.52
N ASN A 50 16.11 14.46 -7.07
CA ASN A 50 15.69 15.74 -7.59
C ASN A 50 16.84 16.76 -7.58
N VAL A 51 16.58 17.96 -8.13
CA VAL A 51 17.59 19.04 -8.25
C VAL A 51 18.06 19.57 -6.90
N ILE A 52 17.18 19.62 -5.90
CA ILE A 52 17.50 20.09 -4.54
C ILE A 52 18.41 19.06 -3.85
N ALA A 53 18.06 17.78 -3.92
CA ALA A 53 18.86 16.69 -3.36
C ALA A 53 20.24 16.61 -4.03
N ARG A 54 20.33 16.86 -5.33
CA ARG A 54 21.60 16.88 -6.08
C ARG A 54 22.49 18.06 -5.71
N ALA A 55 21.91 19.23 -5.44
CA ALA A 55 22.65 20.40 -4.96
C ALA A 55 23.02 20.29 -3.47
N SER A 56 22.39 19.39 -2.72
CA SER A 56 22.67 19.20 -1.30
C SER A 56 24.01 18.49 -1.07
N LYS A 57 24.87 19.17 -0.31
CA LYS A 57 26.14 18.63 0.16
C LYS A 57 25.94 17.40 1.06
N THR A 58 24.97 17.46 1.98
CA THR A 58 24.68 16.34 2.90
C THR A 58 24.23 15.09 2.14
N MET A 59 23.38 15.25 1.14
CA MET A 59 22.90 14.13 0.31
C MET A 59 24.03 13.52 -0.52
N SER A 60 24.92 14.35 -1.07
CA SER A 60 26.11 13.88 -1.79
C SER A 60 27.07 13.11 -0.88
N GLU A 61 27.26 13.57 0.36
CA GLU A 61 28.08 12.87 1.36
C GLU A 61 27.46 11.53 1.76
N CYS A 62 26.15 11.47 2.02
CA CYS A 62 25.45 10.21 2.33
C CYS A 62 25.54 9.20 1.18
N ARG A 63 25.34 9.65 -0.07
CA ARG A 63 25.48 8.81 -1.28
C ARG A 63 26.89 8.22 -1.38
N ASN A 64 27.90 9.04 -1.16
CA ASN A 64 29.29 8.61 -1.19
C ASN A 64 29.61 7.62 -0.07
N SER A 65 29.08 7.82 1.14
CA SER A 65 29.24 6.89 2.25
C SER A 65 28.60 5.53 1.97
N LEU A 66 27.42 5.50 1.33
CA LEU A 66 26.78 4.27 0.88
C LEU A 66 27.66 3.50 -0.14
N LEU A 67 28.22 4.22 -1.13
CA LEU A 67 29.12 3.62 -2.12
C LEU A 67 30.46 3.16 -1.52
N LYS A 68 30.95 3.85 -0.49
CA LYS A 68 32.21 3.54 0.20
C LYS A 68 32.11 2.35 1.17
N LEU A 69 30.91 1.83 1.45
CA LEU A 69 30.66 0.76 2.44
C LEU A 69 31.14 -0.65 2.00
N LYS A 70 32.31 -0.79 1.36
CA LYS A 70 32.92 -2.08 0.99
C LYS A 70 34.41 -2.17 1.34
N LYS A 71 34.75 -1.94 2.61
CA LYS A 71 35.99 -2.46 3.21
C LYS A 71 35.65 -3.04 4.58
N THR A 72 34.98 -4.19 4.60
CA THR A 72 34.91 -5.02 5.81
C THR A 72 36.34 -5.51 6.05
N GLY A 73 37.01 -4.99 7.09
CA GLY A 73 38.40 -5.32 7.42
C GLY A 73 38.56 -6.74 7.96
N THR A 74 38.18 -7.73 7.16
CA THR A 74 38.38 -9.17 7.40
C THR A 74 39.52 -9.73 6.55
N ASP A 75 40.38 -8.87 6.00
CA ASP A 75 41.72 -9.27 5.55
C ASP A 75 42.68 -9.08 6.73
N GLY A 76 42.79 -10.12 7.55
CA GLY A 76 43.74 -10.27 8.65
C GLY A 76 44.18 -11.72 8.73
#